data_AF-Q7P6J3-F1
#
_entry.id   AF-Q7P6J3-F1
#
_cell.length_a   1.000
_cell.length_b   1.000
_cell.length_c   1.000
_cell.angle_alpha   90.00
_cell.angle_beta   90.00
_cell.angle_gamma   90.00
#
_symmetry.space_group_name_H-M   'P 1'
#
loop_
_entity.id
_entity.type
_entity.pdbx_description
1 polymer ?
#
loop_
_entity_poly.entity_id
_entity_poly.type
_entity_poly.pdbx_seq_one_letter_code
_entity_poly.pdbx_strand_id
1 'polypeptide(L)'
;MDTLKELFKIGAGPSSSHTIGPERATKRVKEKFPNADSYIVELWGSLAATGKGHYTDKIIIETFKPIPVEIVWMPEFVHELHPNGMKFIALDKDKKRIGEWIVFSVGGGTIRDYDELMDKSPKKEIYPLNSMKEIIKWCKDNKKHLWQYVEECEGPSIWQHLRYIDQAMTDAVKRGLEKSGDVPGPFKYPKRAREMYEKALSKRASLIFTNKVFAYALAVSEEMLVWDK
;
A
#
# COMPACT_ATOMS: atom_id res chain seq x y z
N MET A 1 -7.14 -18.38 3.02
CA MET A 1 -7.25 -17.10 2.27
C MET A 1 -7.15 -15.91 3.24
N ASP A 2 -6.51 -14.79 2.82
CA ASP A 2 -6.34 -13.58 3.65
C ASP A 2 -7.66 -12.82 3.86
N THR A 3 -7.75 -12.06 4.95
CA THR A 3 -8.91 -11.21 5.28
C THR A 3 -9.11 -10.09 4.26
N LEU A 4 -10.36 -9.71 4.00
CA LEU A 4 -10.71 -8.52 3.21
C LEU A 4 -10.12 -7.23 3.79
N LYS A 5 -9.85 -7.17 5.11
CA LYS A 5 -9.17 -6.04 5.74
C LYS A 5 -7.71 -5.92 5.31
N GLU A 6 -7.07 -7.04 4.98
CA GLU A 6 -5.72 -7.05 4.41
C GLU A 6 -5.71 -6.82 2.91
N LEU A 7 -6.79 -7.16 2.21
CA LEU A 7 -6.95 -6.87 0.78
C LEU A 7 -7.20 -5.37 0.54
N PHE A 8 -8.09 -4.76 1.32
CA PHE A 8 -8.47 -3.36 1.18
C PHE A 8 -7.93 -2.53 2.35
N LYS A 9 -6.86 -1.78 2.10
CA LYS A 9 -6.19 -0.90 3.07
C LYS A 9 -6.10 0.52 2.51
N ILE A 10 -6.33 1.51 3.38
CA ILE A 10 -6.08 2.91 3.06
C ILE A 10 -4.59 3.21 3.28
N GLY A 11 -4.00 3.93 2.34
CA GLY A 11 -2.66 4.47 2.48
C GLY A 11 -2.33 5.46 1.37
N ALA A 12 -1.17 6.10 1.48
CA ALA A 12 -0.71 7.06 0.50
C ALA A 12 -0.13 6.35 -0.74
N GLY A 13 -0.41 6.91 -1.92
CA GLY A 13 0.27 6.55 -3.16
C GLY A 13 1.71 7.08 -3.22
N PRO A 14 2.48 6.73 -4.26
CA PRO A 14 2.04 6.02 -5.47
C PRO A 14 2.09 4.49 -5.37
N SER A 15 2.77 3.92 -4.37
CA SER A 15 3.01 2.48 -4.32
C SER A 15 2.85 1.89 -2.93
N SER A 16 2.05 0.83 -2.84
CA SER A 16 1.89 0.10 -1.58
C SER A 16 3.18 -0.60 -1.15
N SER A 17 3.95 -1.15 -2.09
CA SER A 17 5.21 -1.83 -1.79
C SER A 17 6.38 -0.86 -1.60
N HIS A 18 6.39 0.28 -2.29
CA HIS A 18 7.53 1.21 -2.29
C HIS A 18 7.29 2.49 -1.46
N THR A 19 6.06 2.75 -1.01
CA THR A 19 5.73 3.90 -0.17
C THR A 19 5.16 3.44 1.18
N ILE A 20 4.07 2.67 1.18
CA ILE A 20 3.40 2.25 2.44
C ILE A 20 4.24 1.24 3.22
N GLY A 21 4.83 0.24 2.55
CA GLY A 21 5.71 -0.74 3.18
C GLY A 21 6.89 -0.08 3.92
N PRO A 22 7.69 0.76 3.24
CA PRO A 22 8.78 1.52 3.86
C PRO A 22 8.35 2.47 4.98
N GLU A 23 7.18 3.12 4.87
CA GLU A 23 6.62 3.93 5.97
C GLU A 23 6.38 3.08 7.22
N ARG A 24 5.71 1.93 7.06
CA ARG A 24 5.41 1.00 8.17
C ARG A 24 6.67 0.41 8.77
N ALA A 25 7.63 0.04 7.94
CA ALA A 25 8.92 -0.47 8.39
C ALA A 25 9.65 0.59 9.23
N THR A 26 9.67 1.84 8.75
CA THR A 26 10.27 2.96 9.49
C THR A 26 9.58 3.21 10.84
N LYS A 27 8.25 3.13 10.92
CA LYS A 27 7.54 3.25 12.22
C LYS A 27 7.94 2.14 13.19
N ARG A 28 7.95 0.88 12.74
CA ARG A 28 8.26 -0.28 13.58
C ARG A 28 9.73 -0.28 14.06
N VAL A 29 10.66 0.20 13.24
CA VAL A 29 12.07 0.26 13.66
C VAL A 29 12.34 1.35 14.69
N LYS A 30 11.62 2.48 14.64
CA LYS A 30 11.67 3.53 15.68
C LYS A 30 11.22 2.98 17.03
N GLU A 31 10.16 2.18 17.04
CA GLU A 31 9.68 1.49 18.24
C GLU A 31 10.68 0.44 18.75
N LYS A 32 11.37 -0.24 17.83
CA LYS A 32 12.38 -1.27 18.17
C LYS A 32 13.67 -0.67 18.75
N PHE A 33 14.07 0.51 18.27
CA PHE A 33 15.30 1.20 18.71
C PHE A 33 14.99 2.65 19.13
N PRO A 34 14.21 2.86 20.21
CA PRO A 34 13.72 4.19 20.57
C PRO A 34 14.82 5.19 20.97
N ASN A 35 15.99 4.68 21.35
CA ASN A 35 17.14 5.48 21.80
C ASN A 35 18.19 5.72 20.70
N ALA A 36 17.86 5.44 19.43
CA ALA A 36 18.78 5.71 18.33
C ALA A 36 18.86 7.22 18.03
N ASP A 37 20.08 7.74 17.97
CA ASP A 37 20.35 9.14 17.59
C ASP A 37 20.36 9.33 16.07
N SER A 38 20.59 8.28 15.29
CA SER A 38 20.47 8.29 13.83
C SER A 38 20.30 6.89 13.24
N TYR A 39 19.89 6.83 11.98
CA TYR A 39 19.69 5.57 11.26
C TYR A 39 20.43 5.55 9.92
N ILE A 40 20.81 4.35 9.48
CA ILE A 40 21.15 4.07 8.08
C ILE A 40 20.11 3.08 7.56
N VAL A 41 19.59 3.32 6.36
CA VAL A 41 18.65 2.44 5.68
C VAL A 41 19.24 2.00 4.36
N GLU A 42 19.57 0.72 4.27
CA GLU A 42 19.92 0.08 3.01
C GLU A 42 18.63 -0.39 2.33
N LEU A 43 18.42 0.04 1.09
CA LEU A 43 17.35 -0.41 0.22
C LEU A 43 17.93 -1.38 -0.79
N TRP A 44 17.24 -2.48 -1.06
CA TRP A 44 17.74 -3.59 -1.87
C TRP A 44 16.85 -3.84 -3.10
N GLY A 45 17.44 -4.43 -4.13
CA GLY A 45 16.75 -4.99 -5.29
C GLY A 45 15.79 -4.02 -5.98
N SER A 46 14.58 -4.49 -6.26
CA SER A 46 13.57 -3.69 -6.98
C SER A 46 13.12 -2.46 -6.19
N LEU A 47 13.14 -2.53 -4.86
CA LEU A 47 12.84 -1.40 -3.98
C LEU A 47 13.89 -0.28 -4.15
N ALA A 48 15.16 -0.64 -4.25
CA ALA A 48 16.21 0.33 -4.54
C ALA A 48 16.17 0.85 -5.98
N ALA A 49 15.95 -0.04 -6.95
CA ALA A 49 15.98 0.31 -8.37
C ALA A 49 14.92 1.36 -8.73
N THR A 50 13.72 1.27 -8.15
CA THR A 50 12.59 2.15 -8.51
C THR A 50 12.14 3.09 -7.38
N GLY A 51 12.72 2.98 -6.19
CA GLY A 51 12.23 3.67 -5.00
C GLY A 51 12.23 5.19 -5.10
N LYS A 52 13.18 5.80 -5.82
CA LYS A 52 13.19 7.26 -6.06
C LYS A 52 11.93 7.73 -6.80
N GLY A 53 11.50 6.97 -7.81
CA GLY A 53 10.27 7.27 -8.57
C GLY A 53 9.00 7.05 -7.75
N HIS A 54 9.07 6.22 -6.72
CA HIS A 54 7.97 5.93 -5.80
C HIS A 54 8.04 6.72 -4.48
N TYR A 55 8.96 7.67 -4.37
CA TYR A 55 9.20 8.49 -3.17
C TYR A 55 9.52 7.69 -1.90
N THR A 56 10.16 6.52 -2.05
CA THR A 56 10.59 5.66 -0.94
C THR A 56 11.52 6.39 0.03
N ASP A 57 12.46 7.16 -0.50
CA ASP A 57 13.36 8.00 0.29
C ASP A 57 12.62 9.07 1.08
N LYS A 58 11.76 9.83 0.39
CA LYS A 58 11.00 10.92 1.01
C LYS A 58 10.16 10.39 2.17
N ILE A 59 9.47 9.27 2.00
CA ILE A 59 8.62 8.73 3.06
C ILE A 59 9.44 8.19 4.24
N ILE A 60 10.60 7.57 4.00
CA ILE A 60 11.51 7.12 5.06
C ILE A 60 12.02 8.33 5.85
N ILE A 61 12.54 9.34 5.15
CA ILE A 61 13.08 10.57 5.76
C ILE A 61 11.98 11.27 6.58
N GLU A 62 10.80 11.47 6.00
CA GLU A 62 9.68 12.14 6.68
C GLU A 62 9.25 11.38 7.94
N THR A 63 9.21 10.05 7.87
CA THR A 63 8.77 9.22 9.01
C THR A 63 9.82 9.21 10.14
N PHE A 64 11.11 9.34 9.81
CA PHE A 64 12.18 9.40 10.81
C PHE A 64 12.27 10.74 11.53
N LYS A 65 11.83 11.85 10.91
CA LYS A 65 11.92 13.19 11.51
C LYS A 65 11.45 13.21 12.98
N PRO A 66 12.18 13.92 13.86
CA PRO A 66 13.38 14.74 13.59
C PRO A 66 14.70 13.95 13.54
N ILE A 67 14.67 12.62 13.65
CA ILE A 67 15.89 11.78 13.73
C ILE A 67 16.58 11.72 12.35
N PRO A 68 17.89 12.00 12.26
CA PRO A 68 18.64 11.90 11.01
C PRO A 68 18.65 10.47 10.46
N VAL A 69 18.52 10.35 9.13
CA VAL A 69 18.62 9.08 8.42
C VAL A 69 19.47 9.22 7.15
N GLU A 70 20.35 8.25 6.92
CA GLU A 70 21.09 8.06 5.68
C GLU A 70 20.45 6.94 4.86
N ILE A 71 20.30 7.13 3.55
CA ILE A 71 19.71 6.13 2.65
C ILE A 71 20.77 5.62 1.68
N VAL A 72 21.00 4.32 1.70
CA VAL A 72 21.94 3.60 0.83
C VAL A 72 21.15 2.79 -0.19
N TRP A 73 21.41 3.03 -1.47
CA TRP A 73 20.71 2.37 -2.57
C TRP A 73 21.56 1.21 -3.13
N MET A 74 21.06 -0.02 -3.02
CA MET A 74 21.75 -1.23 -3.49
C MET A 74 20.87 -2.01 -4.48
N PRO A 75 20.64 -1.48 -5.70
CA PRO A 75 19.75 -2.11 -6.68
C PRO A 75 20.22 -3.49 -7.14
N GLU A 76 21.54 -3.72 -7.14
CA GLU A 76 22.12 -5.00 -7.57
C GLU A 76 22.06 -6.10 -6.51
N PHE A 77 21.80 -5.74 -5.24
CA PHE A 77 21.66 -6.71 -4.17
C PHE A 77 20.20 -7.15 -4.07
N VAL A 78 19.92 -8.39 -4.43
CA VAL A 78 18.60 -9.02 -4.30
C VAL A 78 18.69 -10.11 -3.24
N HIS A 79 17.98 -9.94 -2.13
CA HIS A 79 17.94 -10.96 -1.08
C HIS A 79 17.12 -12.17 -1.52
N GLU A 80 17.53 -13.37 -1.10
CA GLU A 80 16.90 -14.66 -1.45
C GLU A 80 15.42 -14.79 -1.06
N LEU A 81 14.94 -14.01 -0.08
CA LEU A 81 13.60 -14.14 0.47
C LEU A 81 12.58 -13.27 -0.27
N HIS A 82 12.99 -12.06 -0.69
CA HIS A 82 12.12 -11.15 -1.40
C HIS A 82 12.93 -10.01 -2.08
N PRO A 83 12.56 -9.59 -3.31
CA PRO A 83 13.29 -8.55 -4.04
C PRO A 83 13.16 -7.14 -3.46
N ASN A 84 12.16 -6.90 -2.61
CA ASN A 84 11.94 -5.61 -1.93
C ASN A 84 12.39 -5.68 -0.48
N GLY A 85 13.70 -5.75 -0.26
CA GLY A 85 14.29 -5.80 1.08
C GLY A 85 14.78 -4.44 1.56
N MET A 86 14.76 -4.27 2.89
CA MET A 86 15.29 -3.12 3.59
C MET A 86 16.06 -3.60 4.81
N LYS A 87 17.21 -2.99 5.06
CA LYS A 87 17.96 -3.16 6.29
C LYS A 87 18.12 -1.82 7.00
N PHE A 88 17.64 -1.79 8.22
CA PHE A 88 17.76 -0.64 9.10
C PHE A 88 18.89 -0.88 10.08
N ILE A 89 19.76 0.11 10.23
CA ILE A 89 20.88 0.11 11.17
C ILE A 89 20.66 1.31 12.10
N ALA A 90 20.48 1.03 13.39
CA ALA A 90 20.33 2.07 14.40
C ALA A 90 21.70 2.43 14.98
N LEU A 91 21.96 3.73 15.14
CA LEU A 91 23.22 4.29 15.62
C LEU A 91 23.00 5.16 16.85
N ASP A 92 23.97 5.15 17.78
CA ASP A 92 24.04 6.12 18.89
C ASP A 92 24.69 7.45 18.47
N LYS A 93 24.80 8.37 19.43
CA LYS A 93 25.43 9.69 19.30
C LYS A 93 26.86 9.65 18.75
N ASP A 94 27.60 8.58 19.01
CA ASP A 94 28.99 8.38 18.60
C ASP A 94 29.06 7.61 17.27
N LYS A 95 27.92 7.47 16.57
CA LYS A 95 27.75 6.72 15.31
C LYS A 95 28.08 5.23 15.45
N LYS A 96 28.04 4.68 16.66
CA LYS A 96 28.22 3.25 16.89
C LYS A 96 26.89 2.54 16.71
N ARG A 97 26.96 1.38 16.05
CA ARG A 97 25.80 0.52 15.82
C ARG A 97 25.25 -0.04 17.14
N ILE A 98 23.98 0.25 17.43
CA ILE A 98 23.24 -0.31 18.56
C ILE A 98 22.33 -1.47 18.17
N GLY A 99 21.97 -1.59 16.90
CA GLY A 99 21.13 -2.68 16.41
C GLY A 99 20.95 -2.67 14.91
N GLU A 100 20.45 -3.80 14.38
CA GLU A 100 19.97 -3.86 13.00
C GLU A 100 18.65 -4.62 12.91
N TRP A 101 17.91 -4.38 11.83
CA TRP A 101 16.68 -5.10 11.53
C TRP A 101 16.48 -5.20 10.02
N ILE A 102 16.24 -6.42 9.56
CA ILE A 102 15.97 -6.73 8.15
C ILE A 102 14.47 -6.98 8.00
N VAL A 103 13.87 -6.32 7.01
CA VAL A 103 12.44 -6.39 6.73
C VAL A 103 12.17 -6.26 5.25
N PHE A 104 11.10 -6.91 4.79
CA PHE A 104 10.72 -7.00 3.39
C PHE A 104 9.33 -6.44 3.17
N SER A 105 9.15 -5.74 2.06
CA SER A 105 7.85 -5.25 1.60
C SER A 105 7.25 -6.22 0.59
N VAL A 106 6.37 -7.11 1.06
CA VAL A 106 5.87 -8.28 0.31
C VAL A 106 4.66 -8.01 -0.58
N GLY A 107 4.23 -6.74 -0.68
CA GLY A 107 3.10 -6.31 -1.50
C GLY A 107 1.88 -5.91 -0.67
N GLY A 108 1.00 -5.09 -1.28
CA GLY A 108 -0.18 -4.55 -0.61
C GLY A 108 0.11 -3.67 0.62
N GLY A 109 1.34 -3.18 0.78
CA GLY A 109 1.76 -2.43 1.97
C GLY A 109 2.01 -3.30 3.21
N THR A 110 2.02 -4.63 3.05
CA THR A 110 2.38 -5.55 4.13
C THR A 110 3.90 -5.68 4.21
N ILE A 111 4.42 -5.63 5.43
CA ILE A 111 5.83 -5.89 5.73
C ILE A 111 5.96 -7.20 6.49
N ARG A 112 7.07 -7.91 6.26
CA ARG A 112 7.45 -9.12 6.97
C ARG A 112 8.93 -9.03 7.31
N ASP A 113 9.29 -9.29 8.55
CA ASP A 113 10.72 -9.40 8.89
C ASP A 113 11.27 -10.77 8.50
N TYR A 114 12.58 -10.94 8.66
CA TYR A 114 13.27 -12.17 8.31
C TYR A 114 12.66 -13.40 9.02
N ASP A 115 12.40 -13.27 10.32
CA ASP A 115 11.84 -14.36 11.13
C ASP A 115 10.42 -14.70 10.68
N GLU A 116 9.57 -13.70 10.42
CA GLU A 116 8.20 -13.87 9.93
C GLU A 116 8.12 -14.50 8.52
N LEU A 117 9.15 -14.33 7.67
CA LEU A 117 9.22 -14.99 6.36
C LEU A 117 9.73 -16.42 6.43
N MET A 118 10.58 -16.71 7.42
CA MET A 118 11.11 -18.06 7.66
C MET A 118 10.14 -18.92 8.46
N ASP A 119 9.22 -18.31 9.20
CA ASP A 119 8.18 -19.00 9.97
C ASP A 119 7.16 -19.69 9.05
N LYS A 120 7.21 -21.03 9.04
CA LYS A 120 6.28 -21.90 8.31
C LYS A 120 5.06 -22.30 9.15
N SER A 121 4.88 -21.72 10.33
CA SER A 121 3.74 -22.04 11.18
C SER A 121 2.42 -21.74 10.48
N PRO A 122 1.40 -22.61 10.60
CA PRO A 122 0.10 -22.39 9.99
C PRO A 122 -0.54 -21.12 10.57
N LYS A 123 -0.76 -20.12 9.72
CA LYS A 123 -1.51 -18.91 10.10
C LYS A 123 -2.97 -19.27 10.32
N LYS A 124 -3.61 -18.59 11.27
CA LYS A 124 -5.07 -18.70 11.49
C LYS A 124 -5.79 -18.26 10.21
N GLU A 125 -6.37 -19.21 9.49
CA GLU A 125 -7.15 -18.92 8.29
C GLU A 125 -8.50 -18.32 8.68
N ILE A 126 -8.77 -17.09 8.24
CA ILE A 126 -10.07 -16.43 8.43
C ILE A 126 -11.15 -17.12 7.60
N TYR A 127 -10.77 -17.55 6.39
CA TYR A 127 -11.63 -18.28 5.47
C TYR A 127 -11.20 -19.76 5.43
N PRO A 128 -12.02 -20.68 5.95
CA PRO A 128 -11.70 -22.11 5.99
C PRO A 128 -11.87 -22.81 4.64
N LEU A 129 -12.64 -22.24 3.71
CA LEU A 129 -12.88 -22.78 2.37
C LEU A 129 -11.95 -22.10 1.36
N ASN A 130 -11.30 -22.91 0.52
CA ASN A 130 -10.24 -22.43 -0.39
C ASN A 130 -10.62 -22.55 -1.87
N SER A 131 -11.85 -22.96 -2.19
CA SER A 131 -12.35 -23.01 -3.57
C SER A 131 -13.74 -22.39 -3.73
N MET A 132 -13.98 -21.77 -4.88
CA MET A 132 -15.30 -21.21 -5.20
C MET A 132 -16.40 -22.28 -5.20
N LYS A 133 -16.07 -23.52 -5.58
CA LYS A 133 -17.00 -24.66 -5.56
C LYS A 133 -17.48 -24.97 -4.14
N GLU A 134 -16.57 -25.00 -3.17
CA GLU A 134 -16.91 -25.22 -1.76
C GLU A 134 -17.71 -24.07 -1.17
N ILE A 135 -17.33 -22.82 -1.48
CA ILE A 135 -18.04 -21.63 -1.00
C ILE A 135 -19.48 -21.60 -1.55
N ILE A 136 -19.67 -21.88 -2.84
CA ILE A 136 -21.01 -21.97 -3.45
C ILE A 136 -21.83 -23.10 -2.79
N LYS A 137 -21.21 -24.25 -2.52
CA LYS A 137 -21.86 -25.36 -1.83
C LYS A 137 -22.31 -24.93 -0.42
N TRP A 138 -21.42 -24.31 0.35
CA TRP A 138 -21.72 -23.79 1.68
C TRP A 138 -22.88 -22.78 1.65
N CYS A 139 -22.89 -21.86 0.69
CA CYS A 139 -23.95 -20.88 0.51
C CYS A 139 -25.32 -21.56 0.28
N LYS A 140 -25.35 -22.59 -0.58
CA LYS A 140 -26.56 -23.38 -0.85
C LYS A 140 -27.02 -24.15 0.38
N ASP A 141 -26.11 -24.87 1.04
CA ASP A 141 -26.40 -25.73 2.19
C ASP A 141 -26.93 -24.90 3.39
N ASN A 142 -26.41 -23.67 3.56
CA ASN A 142 -26.79 -22.77 4.65
C ASN A 142 -27.90 -21.76 4.27
N LYS A 143 -28.43 -21.80 3.04
CA LYS A 143 -29.38 -20.80 2.49
C LYS A 143 -28.92 -19.35 2.69
N LYS A 144 -27.61 -19.13 2.53
CA LYS A 144 -26.95 -17.83 2.71
C LYS A 144 -26.38 -17.34 1.38
N HIS A 145 -26.30 -16.03 1.23
CA HIS A 145 -25.60 -15.38 0.13
C HIS A 145 -24.09 -15.29 0.39
N LEU A 146 -23.30 -15.07 -0.67
CA LEU A 146 -21.83 -14.96 -0.57
C LEU A 146 -21.37 -13.89 0.43
N TRP A 147 -22.06 -12.75 0.48
CA TRP A 147 -21.73 -11.68 1.42
C TRP A 147 -22.01 -12.05 2.89
N GLN A 148 -22.96 -12.96 3.14
CA GLN A 148 -23.19 -13.50 4.49
C GLN A 148 -22.10 -14.48 4.90
N TYR A 149 -21.54 -15.24 3.95
CA TYR A 149 -20.34 -16.07 4.22
C TYR A 149 -19.15 -15.20 4.63
N VAL A 150 -18.96 -14.05 3.96
CA VAL A 150 -17.93 -13.07 4.33
C VAL A 150 -18.14 -12.55 5.76
N GLU A 151 -19.35 -12.13 6.12
CA GLU A 151 -19.67 -11.70 7.49
C GLU A 151 -19.48 -12.82 8.52
N GLU A 152 -19.83 -14.07 8.18
CA GLU A 152 -19.62 -15.22 9.06
C GLU A 152 -18.13 -15.44 9.39
N CYS A 153 -17.25 -15.25 8.40
CA CYS A 153 -15.81 -15.45 8.56
C CYS A 153 -15.11 -14.26 9.23
N GLU A 154 -15.50 -13.03 8.88
CA GLU A 154 -14.81 -11.78 9.29
C GLU A 154 -15.46 -11.11 10.52
N GLY A 155 -16.70 -11.49 10.84
CA GLY A 155 -17.56 -10.84 11.82
C GLY A 155 -18.17 -9.52 11.32
N PRO A 156 -19.17 -8.97 12.04
CA PRO A 156 -19.94 -7.79 11.62
C PRO A 156 -19.09 -6.50 11.50
N SER A 157 -17.92 -6.46 12.14
CA SER A 157 -16.97 -5.34 12.03
C SER A 157 -16.49 -5.09 10.60
N ILE A 158 -16.58 -6.09 9.70
CA ILE A 158 -16.17 -5.96 8.31
C ILE A 158 -16.94 -4.85 7.59
N TRP A 159 -18.22 -4.64 7.90
CA TRP A 159 -19.03 -3.63 7.24
C TRP A 159 -18.63 -2.20 7.59
N GLN A 160 -18.18 -1.98 8.83
CA GLN A 160 -17.62 -0.68 9.22
C GLN A 160 -16.34 -0.41 8.44
N HIS A 161 -15.47 -1.41 8.31
CA HIS A 161 -14.25 -1.31 7.52
C HIS A 161 -14.55 -1.02 6.04
N LEU A 162 -15.45 -1.80 5.41
CA LEU A 162 -15.81 -1.62 4.00
C LEU A 162 -16.46 -0.25 3.73
N ARG A 163 -17.29 0.27 4.65
CA ARG A 163 -17.81 1.64 4.54
C ARG A 163 -16.70 2.68 4.62
N TYR A 164 -15.71 2.47 5.48
CA TYR A 164 -14.56 3.36 5.57
C TYR A 164 -13.72 3.34 4.29
N ILE A 165 -13.52 2.17 3.69
CA ILE A 165 -12.87 2.02 2.37
C ILE A 165 -13.68 2.71 1.26
N ASP A 166 -14.99 2.49 1.20
CA ASP A 166 -15.89 3.09 0.21
C ASP A 166 -15.85 4.62 0.25
N GLN A 167 -15.88 5.19 1.46
CA GLN A 167 -15.75 6.64 1.65
C GLN A 167 -14.39 7.14 1.14
N ALA A 168 -13.29 6.46 1.48
CA ALA A 168 -11.96 6.84 1.03
C ALA A 168 -11.80 6.76 -0.50
N MET A 169 -12.36 5.72 -1.14
CA MET A 169 -12.39 5.57 -2.60
C MET A 169 -13.22 6.69 -3.25
N THR A 170 -14.38 6.99 -2.69
CA THR A 170 -15.26 8.07 -3.16
C THR A 170 -14.57 9.43 -3.08
N ASP A 171 -13.87 9.71 -1.98
CA ASP A 171 -13.16 10.97 -1.81
C ASP A 171 -11.90 11.06 -2.70
N ALA A 172 -11.22 9.95 -2.97
CA ALA A 172 -10.12 9.89 -3.95
C ALA A 172 -10.61 10.23 -5.36
N VAL A 173 -11.77 9.68 -5.77
CA VAL A 173 -12.40 10.03 -7.05
C VAL A 173 -12.72 11.53 -7.10
N LYS A 174 -13.37 12.09 -6.06
CA LYS A 174 -13.69 13.52 -6.01
C LYS A 174 -12.43 14.39 -6.15
N ARG A 175 -11.40 14.13 -5.34
CA ARG A 175 -10.12 14.87 -5.40
C ARG A 175 -9.48 14.77 -6.79
N GLY A 176 -9.50 13.58 -7.40
CA GLY A 176 -8.95 13.37 -8.74
C GLY A 176 -9.72 14.13 -9.84
N LEU A 177 -11.05 14.24 -9.72
CA LEU A 177 -11.90 14.98 -10.65
C LEU A 177 -11.80 16.50 -10.49
N GLU A 178 -11.42 16.99 -9.31
CA GLU A 178 -11.27 18.43 -9.03
C GLU A 178 -9.89 18.96 -9.44
N LYS A 179 -8.85 18.12 -9.34
CA LYS A 179 -7.46 18.49 -9.66
C LYS A 179 -7.25 18.68 -11.17
N SER A 180 -6.48 19.71 -11.51
CA SER A 180 -5.97 19.99 -12.86
C SER A 180 -4.45 20.14 -12.85
N GLY A 181 -3.85 20.45 -14.00
CA GLY A 181 -2.40 20.58 -14.17
C GLY A 181 -1.73 19.25 -14.53
N ASP A 182 -0.42 19.18 -14.37
CA ASP A 182 0.36 18.00 -14.76
C ASP A 182 0.47 16.99 -13.62
N VAL A 183 0.65 15.73 -13.99
CA VAL A 183 1.03 14.65 -13.08
C VAL A 183 2.43 14.93 -12.55
N PRO A 184 2.69 14.73 -11.24
CA PRO A 184 4.02 14.90 -10.68
C PRO A 184 5.05 13.95 -11.30
N GLY A 185 6.24 14.45 -11.56
CA GLY A 185 7.34 13.67 -12.14
C GLY A 185 8.11 14.45 -13.21
N PRO A 186 9.14 13.82 -13.80
CA PRO A 186 9.93 14.44 -14.88
C PRO A 186 9.13 14.60 -16.17
N PHE A 187 8.09 13.79 -16.35
CA PHE A 187 7.21 13.84 -17.51
C PHE A 187 5.98 14.69 -17.19
N LYS A 188 5.85 15.82 -17.89
CA LYS A 188 4.73 16.77 -17.77
C LYS A 188 3.48 16.25 -18.46
N TYR A 189 2.96 15.11 -18.02
CA TYR A 189 1.71 14.56 -18.56
C TYR A 189 0.53 15.32 -17.95
N PRO A 190 -0.37 15.90 -18.76
CA PRO A 190 -1.52 16.61 -18.23
C PRO A 190 -2.50 15.62 -17.60
N LYS A 191 -3.06 15.99 -16.45
CA LYS A 191 -4.21 15.31 -15.86
C LYS A 191 -5.42 15.47 -16.76
N ARG A 192 -6.13 14.37 -17.02
CA ARG A 192 -7.27 14.31 -17.96
C ARG A 192 -8.55 13.82 -17.30
N ALA A 193 -8.52 13.36 -16.05
CA ALA A 193 -9.70 12.80 -15.40
C ALA A 193 -10.88 13.78 -15.38
N ARG A 194 -10.62 15.03 -15.00
CA ARG A 194 -11.63 16.11 -14.98
C ARG A 194 -12.24 16.37 -16.35
N GLU A 195 -11.41 16.62 -17.36
CA GLU A 195 -11.86 16.91 -18.72
C GLU A 195 -12.67 15.73 -19.28
N MET A 196 -12.23 14.50 -19.02
CA MET A 196 -12.92 13.29 -19.46
C MET A 196 -14.28 13.12 -18.78
N TYR A 197 -14.38 13.46 -17.49
CA TYR A 197 -15.65 13.46 -16.75
C TYR A 197 -16.62 14.52 -17.28
N GLU A 198 -16.18 15.75 -17.47
CA GLU A 198 -17.00 16.85 -18.02
C GLU A 198 -17.51 16.48 -19.43
N LYS A 199 -16.64 15.92 -20.28
CA LYS A 199 -17.03 15.39 -21.60
C LYS A 199 -18.01 14.22 -21.50
N ALA A 200 -17.90 13.35 -20.50
CA ALA A 200 -18.83 12.24 -20.33
C ALA A 200 -20.27 12.72 -20.07
N LEU A 201 -20.43 13.82 -19.33
CA LEU A 201 -21.74 14.40 -18.98
C LEU A 201 -22.47 15.01 -20.18
N SER A 202 -21.75 15.40 -21.23
CA SER A 202 -22.33 16.01 -22.45
C SER A 202 -22.68 14.98 -23.55
N LYS A 203 -22.50 13.68 -23.30
CA LYS A 203 -22.78 12.60 -24.27
C LYS A 203 -24.17 12.00 -24.10
N ARG A 204 -24.63 11.26 -25.11
CA ARG A 204 -25.90 10.49 -25.05
C ARG A 204 -25.88 9.53 -23.86
N ALA A 205 -27.04 9.32 -23.24
CA ALA A 205 -27.22 8.54 -22.00
C ALA A 205 -26.49 7.18 -21.97
N SER A 206 -26.46 6.44 -23.08
CA SER A 206 -25.79 5.13 -23.16
C SER A 206 -24.27 5.16 -23.06
N LEU A 207 -23.62 6.28 -23.41
CA LEU A 207 -22.17 6.46 -23.31
C LEU A 207 -21.74 7.10 -21.99
N ILE A 208 -22.69 7.64 -21.22
CA ILE A 208 -22.39 8.31 -19.95
C ILE A 208 -21.80 7.33 -18.94
N PHE A 209 -22.36 6.12 -18.82
CA PHE A 209 -21.90 5.12 -17.86
C PHE A 209 -20.44 4.71 -18.11
N THR A 210 -20.13 4.25 -19.32
CA THR A 210 -18.79 3.78 -19.68
C THR A 210 -17.74 4.89 -19.57
N ASN A 211 -18.05 6.11 -20.01
CA ASN A 211 -17.12 7.22 -19.93
C ASN A 211 -16.89 7.70 -18.49
N LYS A 212 -17.91 7.62 -17.62
CA LYS A 212 -17.74 7.88 -16.19
C LYS A 212 -16.83 6.86 -15.53
N VAL A 213 -16.94 5.57 -15.87
CA VAL A 213 -16.06 4.53 -15.33
C VAL A 213 -14.59 4.82 -15.67
N PHE A 214 -14.30 5.19 -16.92
CA PHE A 214 -12.94 5.60 -17.30
C PHE A 214 -12.48 6.85 -16.54
N ALA A 215 -13.37 7.83 -16.36
CA ALA A 215 -13.03 9.07 -15.66
C ALA A 215 -12.72 8.81 -14.18
N TYR A 216 -13.47 7.94 -13.51
CA TYR A 216 -13.22 7.55 -12.13
C TYR A 216 -11.92 6.76 -11.98
N ALA A 217 -11.66 5.80 -12.87
CA ALA A 217 -10.43 5.04 -12.86
C ALA A 217 -9.20 5.94 -13.05
N LEU A 218 -9.28 6.89 -13.98
CA LEU A 218 -8.21 7.85 -14.22
C LEU A 218 -8.05 8.84 -13.06
N ALA A 219 -9.16 9.32 -12.47
CA ALA A 219 -9.14 10.23 -11.33
C ALA A 219 -8.37 9.66 -10.15
N VAL A 220 -8.65 8.40 -9.78
CA VAL A 220 -7.94 7.72 -8.69
C VAL A 220 -6.47 7.51 -9.06
N SER A 221 -6.18 7.09 -10.29
CA SER A 221 -4.79 6.87 -10.74
C SER A 221 -3.96 8.15 -10.71
N GLU A 222 -4.52 9.27 -11.17
CA GLU A 222 -3.86 10.58 -11.13
C GLU A 222 -3.71 11.11 -9.70
N GLU A 223 -4.66 10.84 -8.81
CA GLU A 223 -4.60 11.23 -7.40
C GLU A 223 -3.49 10.47 -6.66
N MET A 224 -3.34 9.17 -6.91
CA MET A 224 -2.30 8.33 -6.31
C MET A 224 -0.87 8.78 -6.66
N LEU A 225 -0.69 9.48 -7.78
CA LEU A 225 0.63 9.99 -8.21
C LEU A 225 1.03 11.28 -7.50
N VAL A 226 0.11 11.91 -6.75
CA VAL A 226 0.38 13.15 -6.03
C VAL A 226 0.79 12.84 -4.60
N TRP A 227 2.05 13.11 -4.28
CA TRP A 227 2.52 13.20 -2.90
C TRP A 227 2.28 14.63 -2.39
N ASP A 228 1.06 14.92 -1.95
CA ASP A 228 0.73 16.10 -1.15
C ASP A 228 0.15 15.61 0.18
N LYS A 229 0.82 15.93 1.28
CA LYS A 229 0.26 15.88 2.64
C LYS A 229 0.05 17.30 3.12
#